data_AF-A0A291RME8-F1
#
_entry.id   AF-A0A291RME8-F1
#
_cell.length_a   1.000
_cell.length_b   1.000
_cell.length_c   1.000
_cell.angle_alpha   90.00
_cell.angle_beta   90.00
_cell.angle_gamma   90.00
#
_symmetry.space_group_name_H-M   'P 1'
#
loop_
_entity.id
_entity.type
_entity.pdbx_description
1 polymer ?
#
loop_
_entity_poly.entity_id
_entity_poly.type
_entity_poly.pdbx_seq_one_letter_code
_entity_poly.pdbx_strand_id
1 'polypeptide(L)'
;MLEMVDEQTMRAIVTRASGAGSPWEAAMTGLNAFLDRCLDPVYQQICFLDGPSALGFVQWWEHGEKHVEGVLTAVLASLREDRSIVTADVDVLGTALYGALTAAALTIARSEDQQAARDTMGRTLIELLEGLRPAVPTRRRR
;
A
#
# COMPACT_ATOMS: atom_id res chain seq x y z
N MET A 1 -0.56 -18.63 -11.60
CA MET A 1 -1.80 -18.35 -10.82
C MET A 1 -1.58 -17.15 -9.91
N LEU A 2 -0.52 -17.16 -9.07
CA LEU A 2 -0.10 -16.00 -8.26
C LEU A 2 0.05 -14.71 -9.09
N GLU A 3 0.89 -14.72 -10.13
CA GLU A 3 1.11 -13.56 -11.03
C GLU A 3 -0.20 -12.98 -11.59
N MET A 4 -1.09 -13.83 -12.10
CA MET A 4 -2.40 -13.41 -12.65
C MET A 4 -3.26 -12.72 -11.57
N VAL A 5 -3.24 -13.23 -10.35
CA VAL A 5 -3.98 -12.68 -9.22
C VAL A 5 -3.39 -11.32 -8.80
N ASP A 6 -2.07 -11.17 -8.78
CA ASP A 6 -1.39 -9.91 -8.46
C ASP A 6 -1.62 -8.85 -9.56
N GLU A 7 -1.51 -9.22 -10.83
CA GLU A 7 -1.81 -8.31 -11.96
C GLU A 7 -3.27 -7.84 -11.97
N GLN A 8 -4.22 -8.73 -11.66
CA GLN A 8 -5.63 -8.37 -11.57
C GLN A 8 -5.86 -7.38 -10.41
N THR A 9 -5.22 -7.64 -9.27
CA THR A 9 -5.26 -6.76 -8.11
C THR A 9 -4.72 -5.38 -8.45
N MET A 10 -3.56 -5.32 -9.08
CA MET A 10 -2.92 -4.05 -9.42
C MET A 10 -3.78 -3.23 -10.39
N ARG A 11 -4.32 -3.87 -11.43
CA ARG A 11 -5.23 -3.21 -12.37
C ARG A 11 -6.47 -2.64 -11.68
N ALA A 12 -7.06 -3.38 -10.74
CA ALA A 12 -8.23 -2.91 -10.00
C ALA A 12 -7.90 -1.70 -9.10
N ILE A 13 -6.74 -1.72 -8.43
CA ILE A 13 -6.25 -0.62 -7.60
C ILE A 13 -6.04 0.64 -8.44
N VAL A 14 -5.29 0.53 -9.54
CA VAL A 14 -5.01 1.66 -10.44
C VAL A 14 -6.31 2.22 -11.01
N THR A 15 -7.22 1.37 -11.49
CA THR A 15 -8.51 1.80 -12.05
C THR A 15 -9.35 2.57 -11.04
N ARG A 16 -9.39 2.14 -9.77
CA ARG A 16 -10.11 2.87 -8.71
C ARG A 16 -9.46 4.23 -8.42
N ALA A 17 -8.13 4.32 -8.47
CA ALA A 17 -7.40 5.56 -8.20
C ALA A 17 -7.52 6.59 -9.34
N SER A 18 -7.74 6.16 -10.60
CA SER A 18 -7.78 7.03 -11.79
C SER A 18 -8.84 8.13 -11.79
N GLY A 19 -9.85 8.06 -10.91
CA GLY A 19 -10.96 9.03 -10.83
C GLY A 19 -10.77 10.13 -9.77
N ALA A 20 -9.66 10.13 -9.04
CA ALA A 20 -9.44 11.06 -7.94
C ALA A 20 -9.10 12.49 -8.41
N GLY A 21 -9.46 13.49 -7.60
CA GLY A 21 -9.24 14.91 -7.91
C GLY A 21 -7.82 15.42 -7.61
N SER A 22 -7.01 14.62 -6.89
CA SER A 22 -5.62 14.93 -6.57
C SER A 22 -4.76 13.66 -6.44
N PRO A 23 -3.42 13.74 -6.57
CA PRO A 23 -2.52 12.62 -6.30
C PRO A 23 -2.66 12.05 -4.89
N TRP A 24 -2.88 12.90 -3.88
CA TRP A 24 -3.16 12.46 -2.51
C TRP A 24 -4.42 11.59 -2.43
N GLU A 25 -5.54 12.06 -2.99
CA GLU A 25 -6.79 11.30 -3.03
C GLU A 25 -6.64 9.99 -3.82
N ALA A 26 -5.87 10.00 -4.91
CA ALA A 26 -5.56 8.81 -5.69
C ALA A 26 -4.80 7.77 -4.85
N ALA A 27 -3.78 8.21 -4.10
CA ALA A 27 -3.00 7.36 -3.21
C ALA A 27 -3.87 6.77 -2.07
N MET A 28 -4.71 7.58 -1.44
CA MET A 28 -5.64 7.09 -0.40
C MET A 28 -6.66 6.11 -0.95
N THR A 29 -7.17 6.36 -2.17
CA THR A 29 -8.09 5.45 -2.86
C THR A 29 -7.41 4.13 -3.21
N GLY A 30 -6.17 4.19 -3.71
CA GLY A 30 -5.37 3.00 -4.01
C GLY A 30 -5.06 2.17 -2.77
N LEU A 31 -4.67 2.81 -1.66
CA LEU A 31 -4.44 2.15 -0.38
C LEU A 31 -5.71 1.43 0.10
N ASN A 32 -6.86 2.10 0.10
CA ASN A 32 -8.12 1.48 0.50
C ASN A 32 -8.49 0.32 -0.43
N ALA A 33 -8.30 0.45 -1.74
CA ALA A 33 -8.56 -0.62 -2.69
C ALA A 33 -7.67 -1.85 -2.45
N PHE A 34 -6.40 -1.64 -2.10
CA PHE A 34 -5.50 -2.73 -1.70
C PHE A 34 -5.98 -3.43 -0.42
N LEU A 35 -6.35 -2.65 0.61
CA LEU A 35 -6.84 -3.20 1.87
C LEU A 35 -8.16 -3.95 1.71
N ASP A 36 -9.06 -3.48 0.85
CA ASP A 36 -10.28 -4.22 0.48
C ASP A 36 -9.94 -5.54 -0.23
N ARG A 37 -8.91 -5.53 -1.09
CA ARG A 37 -8.44 -6.76 -1.75
C ARG A 37 -7.92 -7.78 -0.74
N CYS A 38 -7.27 -7.33 0.33
CA CYS A 38 -6.76 -8.20 1.39
C CYS A 38 -7.87 -8.99 2.12
N LEU A 39 -9.14 -8.61 1.97
CA LEU A 39 -10.30 -9.35 2.48
C LEU A 39 -10.79 -10.46 1.54
N ASP A 40 -10.28 -10.54 0.31
CA ASP A 40 -10.68 -11.61 -0.61
C ASP A 40 -10.02 -12.94 -0.19
N PRO A 41 -10.83 -13.99 0.10
CA PRO A 41 -10.32 -15.28 0.54
C PRO A 41 -9.33 -15.94 -0.42
N VAL A 42 -9.51 -15.77 -1.73
CA VAL A 42 -8.62 -16.34 -2.76
C VAL A 42 -7.30 -15.59 -2.78
N TYR A 43 -7.34 -14.27 -2.65
CA TYR A 43 -6.13 -13.44 -2.63
C TYR A 43 -5.28 -13.72 -1.40
N GLN A 44 -5.88 -13.72 -0.21
CA GLN A 44 -5.15 -13.99 1.03
C GLN A 44 -4.53 -15.39 1.00
N GLN A 45 -5.28 -16.40 0.53
CA GLN A 45 -4.83 -17.77 0.53
C GLN A 45 -3.62 -17.93 -0.38
N ILE A 46 -3.72 -17.47 -1.64
CA ILE A 46 -2.67 -17.65 -2.64
C ILE A 46 -1.45 -16.76 -2.33
N CYS A 47 -1.66 -15.47 -2.07
CA CYS A 47 -0.56 -14.50 -2.03
C CYS A 47 0.12 -14.43 -0.65
N PHE A 48 -0.59 -14.69 0.46
CA PHE A 48 -0.07 -14.40 1.81
C PHE A 48 -0.03 -15.60 2.76
N LEU A 49 -0.92 -16.58 2.61
CA LEU A 49 -0.92 -17.79 3.45
C LEU A 49 -0.06 -18.89 2.81
N ASP A 50 -0.34 -19.24 1.56
CA ASP A 50 0.38 -20.30 0.83
C ASP A 50 1.69 -19.78 0.22
N GLY A 51 1.68 -18.55 -0.33
CA GLY A 51 2.83 -17.93 -1.00
C GLY A 51 4.16 -18.07 -0.24
N PRO A 52 4.26 -17.61 1.03
CA PRO A 52 5.51 -17.67 1.79
C PRO A 52 6.03 -19.09 2.02
N SER A 53 5.12 -20.07 2.22
CA SER A 53 5.50 -21.45 2.50
C SER A 53 5.84 -22.23 1.23
N ALA A 54 5.19 -21.93 0.11
CA ALA A 54 5.42 -22.56 -1.18
C ALA A 54 6.68 -22.07 -1.88
N LEU A 55 6.97 -20.76 -1.81
CA LEU A 55 8.11 -20.14 -2.51
C LEU A 55 9.36 -19.99 -1.63
N GLY A 56 9.18 -19.97 -0.29
CA GLY A 56 10.20 -19.50 0.64
C GLY A 56 10.17 -17.97 0.77
N PHE A 57 10.54 -17.47 1.96
CA PHE A 57 10.38 -16.05 2.32
C PHE A 57 11.08 -15.09 1.34
N VAL A 58 12.34 -15.38 0.96
CA VAL A 58 13.13 -14.48 0.10
C VAL A 58 12.50 -14.38 -1.29
N GLN A 59 12.20 -15.51 -1.91
CA GLN A 59 11.60 -15.55 -3.25
C GLN A 59 10.20 -14.95 -3.26
N TRP A 60 9.40 -15.19 -2.22
CA TRP A 60 8.07 -14.59 -2.07
C TRP A 60 8.14 -13.07 -1.94
N TRP A 61 9.07 -12.55 -1.12
CA TRP A 61 9.28 -11.11 -0.96
C TRP A 61 9.71 -10.45 -2.27
N GLU A 62 10.76 -10.98 -2.91
CA GLU A 62 11.25 -10.44 -4.19
C GLU A 62 10.20 -10.52 -5.30
N HIS A 63 9.36 -11.56 -5.29
CA HIS A 63 8.26 -11.69 -6.24
C HIS A 63 7.25 -10.55 -6.05
N GLY A 64 6.78 -10.35 -4.82
CA GLY A 64 5.84 -9.28 -4.53
C GLY A 64 6.44 -7.91 -4.83
N GLU A 65 7.66 -7.63 -4.36
CA GLU A 65 8.35 -6.34 -4.55
C GLU A 65 8.41 -5.96 -6.04
N LYS A 66 8.83 -6.87 -6.92
CA LYS A 66 8.91 -6.62 -8.37
C LYS A 66 7.57 -6.24 -9.02
N HIS A 67 6.44 -6.70 -8.47
CA HIS A 67 5.12 -6.40 -9.03
C HIS A 67 4.56 -5.05 -8.59
N VAL A 68 5.04 -4.50 -7.47
CA VAL A 68 4.55 -3.24 -6.89
C VAL A 68 5.55 -2.10 -6.95
N GLU A 69 6.85 -2.36 -7.03
CA GLU A 69 7.91 -1.36 -6.98
C GLU A 69 7.66 -0.20 -7.95
N GLY A 70 7.46 -0.50 -9.25
CA GLY A 70 7.24 0.53 -10.26
C GLY A 70 5.99 1.39 -10.00
N VAL A 71 4.92 0.80 -9.46
CA VAL A 71 3.69 1.53 -9.14
C VAL A 71 3.86 2.38 -7.88
N LEU A 72 4.46 1.82 -6.82
CA LEU A 72 4.72 2.55 -5.57
C LEU A 72 5.65 3.74 -5.81
N THR A 73 6.75 3.55 -6.52
CA THR A 73 7.67 4.64 -6.87
C THR A 73 6.97 5.71 -7.68
N ALA A 74 6.14 5.36 -8.67
CA ALA A 74 5.40 6.33 -9.47
C ALA A 74 4.39 7.14 -8.64
N VAL A 75 3.65 6.48 -7.74
CA VAL A 75 2.70 7.15 -6.83
C VAL A 75 3.44 8.10 -5.89
N LEU A 76 4.52 7.66 -5.25
CA LEU A 76 5.30 8.48 -4.30
C LEU A 76 6.00 9.65 -5.00
N ALA A 77 6.48 9.45 -6.24
CA ALA A 77 7.05 10.51 -7.06
C ALA A 77 6.00 11.59 -7.37
N SER A 78 4.78 11.19 -7.76
CA SER A 78 3.66 12.11 -8.02
C SER A 78 3.28 12.91 -6.77
N LEU A 79 3.19 12.27 -5.61
CA LEU A 79 2.94 12.93 -4.31
C LEU A 79 4.06 13.90 -3.89
N ARG A 80 5.30 13.64 -4.31
CA ARG A 80 6.42 14.55 -4.04
C ARG A 80 6.40 15.74 -5.00
N GLU A 81 6.08 15.51 -6.26
CA GLU A 81 6.01 16.53 -7.30
C GLU A 81 4.92 17.57 -7.02
N ASP A 82 3.73 17.13 -6.58
CA ASP A 82 2.62 18.01 -6.21
C ASP A 82 2.76 18.62 -4.79
N ARG A 83 3.83 18.24 -4.06
CA ARG A 83 4.13 18.64 -2.68
C ARG A 83 3.11 18.15 -1.64
N SER A 84 2.36 17.09 -1.92
CA SER A 84 1.49 16.42 -0.96
C SER A 84 2.29 15.75 0.16
N ILE A 85 3.52 15.27 -0.14
CA ILE A 85 4.45 14.71 0.86
C ILE A 85 5.83 15.34 0.80
N VAL A 86 6.59 15.18 1.89
CA VAL A 86 8.00 15.54 2.03
C VAL A 86 8.79 14.28 2.31
N THR A 87 9.63 13.87 1.36
CA THR A 87 10.62 12.80 1.53
C THR A 87 11.93 13.17 0.86
N ALA A 88 13.05 12.70 1.44
CA ALA A 88 14.37 12.84 0.85
C ALA A 88 14.57 11.88 -0.33
N ASP A 89 13.98 10.68 -0.23
CA ASP A 89 14.16 9.58 -1.17
C ASP A 89 12.83 8.83 -1.35
N VAL A 90 12.35 8.75 -2.59
CA VAL A 90 11.08 8.10 -2.92
C VAL A 90 11.21 6.59 -2.99
N ASP A 91 12.39 6.08 -3.34
CA ASP A 91 12.63 4.64 -3.50
C ASP A 91 12.76 3.99 -2.13
N VAL A 92 13.51 4.62 -1.22
CA VAL A 92 13.63 4.15 0.18
C VAL A 92 12.27 4.17 0.88
N LEU A 93 11.46 5.22 0.65
CA LEU A 93 10.10 5.27 1.16
C LEU A 93 9.21 4.18 0.53
N GLY A 94 9.39 3.90 -0.77
CA GLY A 94 8.71 2.84 -1.49
C GLY A 94 8.96 1.46 -0.88
N THR A 95 10.22 1.10 -0.63
CA THR A 95 10.59 -0.16 0.04
C THR A 95 9.98 -0.25 1.45
N ALA A 96 10.05 0.83 2.23
CA ALA A 96 9.47 0.84 3.58
C ALA A 96 7.94 0.67 3.53
N LEU A 97 7.27 1.35 2.60
CA LEU A 97 5.83 1.25 2.41
C LEU A 97 5.42 -0.14 1.92
N TYR A 98 6.20 -0.76 1.03
CA TYR A 98 5.96 -2.13 0.60
C TYR A 98 5.96 -3.11 1.79
N GLY A 99 6.92 -2.97 2.71
CA GLY A 99 6.94 -3.76 3.94
C GLY A 99 5.72 -3.52 4.83
N ALA A 100 5.30 -2.27 5.00
CA ALA A 100 4.11 -1.94 5.79
C ALA A 100 2.82 -2.50 5.18
N LEU A 101 2.66 -2.43 3.85
CA LEU A 101 1.52 -2.99 3.13
C LEU A 101 1.49 -4.52 3.23
N THR A 102 2.65 -5.17 3.10
CA THR A 102 2.79 -6.61 3.27
C THR A 102 2.44 -7.05 4.69
N ALA A 103 2.88 -6.29 5.71
CA ALA A 103 2.52 -6.54 7.11
C ALA A 103 1.01 -6.39 7.37
N ALA A 104 0.38 -5.39 6.75
CA ALA A 104 -1.07 -5.20 6.83
C ALA A 104 -1.83 -6.40 6.22
N ALA A 105 -1.46 -6.83 5.02
CA ALA A 105 -2.08 -7.97 4.35
C ALA A 105 -1.96 -9.27 5.16
N LEU A 106 -0.76 -9.56 5.67
CA LEU A 106 -0.53 -10.72 6.54
C LEU A 106 -1.35 -10.66 7.84
N THR A 107 -1.50 -9.48 8.42
CA THR A 107 -2.27 -9.30 9.66
C THR A 107 -3.75 -9.52 9.41
N ILE A 108 -4.30 -8.95 8.33
CA ILE A 108 -5.70 -9.12 7.94
C ILE A 108 -5.99 -10.61 7.69
N ALA A 109 -5.13 -11.28 6.90
CA ALA A 109 -5.31 -12.69 6.54
C ALA A 109 -5.33 -13.65 7.75
N ARG A 110 -4.66 -13.27 8.85
CA ARG A 110 -4.53 -14.10 10.07
C ARG A 110 -5.51 -13.73 11.18
N SER A 111 -6.31 -12.68 10.99
CA SER A 111 -7.23 -12.17 12.02
C SER A 111 -8.53 -12.97 12.04
N GLU A 112 -9.09 -13.16 13.24
CA GLU A 112 -10.44 -13.73 13.41
C GLU A 112 -11.52 -12.76 12.89
N ASP A 113 -11.38 -11.47 13.22
CA ASP A 113 -12.18 -10.39 12.64
C ASP A 113 -11.35 -9.63 11.59
N GLN A 114 -11.39 -10.13 10.36
CA GLN A 114 -10.62 -9.56 9.25
C GLN A 114 -11.05 -8.14 8.90
N GLN A 115 -12.33 -7.81 9.05
CA GLN A 115 -12.85 -6.48 8.75
C GLN A 115 -12.32 -5.45 9.76
N ALA A 116 -12.37 -5.78 11.06
CA ALA A 116 -11.80 -4.91 12.09
C ALA A 116 -10.29 -4.74 11.95
N ALA A 117 -9.58 -5.79 11.56
CA ALA A 117 -8.15 -5.74 11.26
C ALA A 117 -7.85 -4.83 10.06
N ARG A 118 -8.63 -4.95 8.98
CA ARG A 118 -8.53 -4.09 7.78
C ARG A 118 -8.72 -2.62 8.14
N ASP A 119 -9.75 -2.30 8.93
CA ASP A 119 -10.06 -0.91 9.29
C ASP A 119 -9.02 -0.31 10.26
N THR A 120 -8.43 -1.14 11.13
CA THR A 120 -7.37 -0.69 12.04
C THR A 120 -6.05 -0.48 11.30
N MET A 121 -5.65 -1.43 10.44
CA MET A 121 -4.47 -1.29 9.60
C MET A 121 -4.59 -0.10 8.65
N GLY A 122 -5.76 0.10 8.04
CA GLY A 122 -6.01 1.25 7.16
C GLY A 122 -5.83 2.57 7.87
N ARG A 123 -6.39 2.74 9.07
CA ARG A 123 -6.20 3.95 9.87
C ARG A 123 -4.73 4.22 10.18
N THR A 124 -4.00 3.21 10.66
CA THR A 124 -2.58 3.37 11.00
C THR A 124 -1.72 3.69 9.78
N LEU A 125 -1.95 3.05 8.63
CA LEU A 125 -1.21 3.37 7.39
C LEU A 125 -1.50 4.80 6.91
N ILE A 126 -2.75 5.26 7.02
CA ILE A 126 -3.12 6.64 6.69
C ILE A 126 -2.42 7.62 7.64
N GLU A 127 -2.39 7.34 8.95
CA GLU A 127 -1.68 8.17 9.94
C GLU A 127 -0.17 8.29 9.62
N LEU A 128 0.46 7.18 9.23
CA LEU A 128 1.88 7.18 8.80
C LEU A 128 2.10 8.05 7.55
N LEU A 129 1.22 7.94 6.56
CA LEU A 129 1.30 8.75 5.33
C LEU A 129 1.01 10.22 5.61
N GLU A 130 0.03 10.54 6.46
CA GLU A 130 -0.27 11.91 6.91
C GLU A 130 0.93 12.54 7.62
N GLY A 131 1.71 11.75 8.35
CA GLY A 131 2.98 12.19 8.95
C GLY A 131 4.04 12.66 7.96
N LEU A 132 3.92 12.29 6.68
CA LEU A 132 4.82 12.75 5.61
C LEU A 132 4.36 14.07 4.97
N ARG A 133 3.19 14.59 5.32
CA ARG A 133 2.69 15.82 4.70
C ARG A 133 3.49 17.04 5.16
N PRO A 134 3.60 18.09 4.31
CA PRO A 134 4.24 19.32 4.73
C PRO A 134 3.59 19.88 5.99
N ALA A 135 4.42 20.27 6.97
CA ALA A 135 3.94 20.94 8.16
C ALA A 135 3.20 22.23 7.76
N VAL A 136 2.00 22.44 8.31
CA VAL A 136 1.33 23.74 8.20
C VAL A 136 2.23 24.76 8.92
N PRO A 137 2.68 25.84 8.26
CA PRO A 137 3.51 26.84 8.91
C PRO A 137 2.76 27.43 10.11
N THR A 138 3.21 27.11 11.32
CA THR A 138 2.70 27.76 12.52
C THR A 138 3.16 29.20 12.47
N ARG A 139 2.23 30.12 12.16
CA ARG A 139 2.46 31.57 12.28
C ARG A 139 2.85 31.84 13.74
N ARG A 140 4.16 31.98 14.02
CA ARG A 140 4.62 32.53 15.28
C ARG A 140 4.10 33.97 15.36
N ARG A 141 3.10 34.20 16.21
CA ARG A 141 2.68 35.55 16.60
C ARG A 141 3.92 36.24 17.19
N ARG A 142 4.33 37.33 16.55
CA ARG A 142 5.27 38.30 17.12
C ARG A 142 4.58 39.10 18.20
#